data_AF-A0A139AN19-F1
#
_entry.id   AF-A0A139AN19-F1
#
_cell.length_a   1.000
_cell.length_b   1.000
_cell.length_c   1.000
_cell.angle_alpha   90.00
_cell.angle_beta   90.00
_cell.angle_gamma   90.00
#
_symmetry.space_group_name_H-M   'P 1'
#
loop_
_entity.id
_entity.type
_entity.pdbx_description
1 polymer ?
#
loop_
_entity_poly.entity_id
_entity_poly.type
_entity_poly.pdbx_seq_one_letter_code
_entity_poly.pdbx_strand_id
1 'polypeptide(L)'
;MVKYFVPTSRWEEPLHLEVVKFSYISTPGLLNTQFVMVLQEGGVRTETFRELREQAEVKIVDIYLPEAPGKVLPAIEALSRETKRFTSQGAVPTPDPSDPDAPKPSNFELHEALLAGFDRTEPYIGEKLRACAELKLRRVRETAPIPVPESVSLAIVPDPTEELPEGYVFFQIDGIDNALKGKEVLVLRNPAYRLSDCQKLRVADADRFPKLRPYTDVLIMSVQGTMREAERLGNGDYDGDRVVIIYDQTIVAEFSKGHLDI
;
A
#
# COMPACT_ATOMS: atom_id res chain seq x y z
N MET A 1 -15.13 -0.94 -32.13
CA MET A 1 -14.26 -0.65 -30.97
C MET A 1 -14.49 -1.77 -29.96
N VAL A 2 -13.70 -2.83 -30.04
CA VAL A 2 -13.91 -4.04 -29.22
C VAL A 2 -13.35 -3.75 -27.82
N LYS A 3 -14.24 -3.62 -26.83
CA LYS A 3 -13.89 -3.31 -25.43
C LYS A 3 -13.33 -4.51 -24.66
N TYR A 4 -13.28 -5.67 -25.29
CA TYR A 4 -12.83 -6.93 -24.71
C TYR A 4 -11.82 -7.59 -25.63
N PHE A 5 -10.77 -8.14 -25.04
CA PHE A 5 -9.78 -8.94 -25.74
C PHE A 5 -10.48 -10.08 -26.49
N VAL A 6 -10.26 -10.19 -27.80
CA VAL A 6 -10.71 -11.34 -28.60
C VAL A 6 -9.61 -12.40 -28.52
N PRO A 7 -9.88 -13.57 -27.93
CA PRO A 7 -8.87 -14.60 -27.77
C PRO A 7 -8.42 -15.11 -29.16
N THR A 8 -7.12 -15.02 -29.49
CA THR A 8 -6.53 -15.72 -30.67
C THR A 8 -6.66 -17.22 -30.50
N SER A 9 -6.83 -18.04 -31.53
CA SER A 9 -7.02 -19.52 -31.51
C SER A 9 -6.06 -20.38 -30.66
N ARG A 10 -5.10 -19.78 -29.95
CA ARG A 10 -4.12 -20.35 -29.02
C ARG A 10 -4.69 -20.77 -27.65
N TRP A 11 -5.93 -20.41 -27.31
CA TRP A 11 -6.59 -20.80 -26.04
C TRP A 11 -7.08 -22.25 -26.01
N GLU A 12 -6.86 -23.01 -27.09
CA GLU A 12 -7.20 -24.43 -27.16
C GLU A 12 -6.13 -25.35 -26.54
N GLU A 13 -5.02 -24.80 -26.01
CA GLU A 13 -3.95 -25.58 -25.37
C GLU A 13 -4.18 -25.72 -23.85
N PRO A 14 -4.62 -26.90 -23.34
CA PRO A 14 -5.06 -27.09 -21.96
C PRO A 14 -3.95 -27.02 -20.89
N LEU A 15 -2.70 -26.69 -21.28
CA LEU A 15 -1.52 -26.68 -20.40
C LEU A 15 -0.80 -25.32 -20.36
N HIS A 16 -1.44 -24.26 -20.84
CA HIS A 16 -0.87 -22.92 -20.78
C HIS A 16 -1.16 -22.26 -19.42
N LEU A 17 -0.11 -21.90 -18.67
CA LEU A 17 -0.23 -21.11 -17.45
C LEU A 17 -0.17 -19.61 -17.80
N GLU A 18 -1.27 -18.92 -17.57
CA GLU A 18 -1.35 -17.48 -17.72
C GLU A 18 -1.26 -16.79 -16.37
N VAL A 19 -0.28 -15.89 -16.24
CA VAL A 19 -0.07 -15.12 -15.02
C VAL A 19 -0.67 -13.73 -15.19
N VAL A 20 -1.75 -13.46 -14.45
CA VAL A 20 -2.39 -12.13 -14.43
C VAL A 20 -1.52 -11.13 -13.69
N LYS A 21 -0.97 -11.53 -12.54
CA LYS A 21 -0.17 -10.65 -11.68
C LYS A 21 0.71 -11.45 -10.73
N PHE A 22 1.92 -10.96 -10.48
CA PHE A 22 2.79 -11.45 -9.41
C PHE A 22 2.45 -10.78 -8.07
N SER A 23 2.86 -11.39 -6.96
CA SER A 23 2.84 -10.75 -5.65
C SER A 23 3.71 -9.49 -5.66
N TYR A 24 3.32 -8.49 -4.88
CA TYR A 24 4.07 -7.26 -4.71
C TYR A 24 3.65 -6.55 -3.43
N ILE A 25 4.61 -5.87 -2.82
CA ILE A 25 4.42 -5.03 -1.65
C ILE A 25 3.86 -3.67 -2.06
N SER A 26 2.90 -3.16 -1.30
CA SER A 26 2.54 -1.74 -1.32
C SER A 26 2.72 -1.15 0.06
N THR A 27 3.66 -0.21 0.20
CA THR A 27 3.92 0.53 1.44
C THR A 27 4.00 2.04 1.17
N PRO A 28 3.48 2.90 2.05
CA PRO A 28 2.61 2.54 3.17
C PRO A 28 1.24 2.03 2.69
N GLY A 29 0.56 1.27 3.54
CA GLY A 29 -0.87 1.04 3.40
C GLY A 29 -1.67 2.34 3.54
N LEU A 30 -2.86 2.35 2.96
CA LEU A 30 -3.70 3.55 2.81
C LEU A 30 -5.07 3.32 3.46
N LEU A 31 -5.47 4.22 4.36
CA LEU A 31 -6.81 4.24 4.95
C LEU A 31 -7.73 5.10 4.08
N ASN A 32 -8.63 4.46 3.36
CA ASN A 32 -9.75 5.15 2.76
C ASN A 32 -10.83 5.45 3.82
N THR A 33 -11.87 6.16 3.43
CA THR A 33 -12.99 6.51 4.32
C THR A 33 -13.63 5.28 4.96
N GLN A 34 -13.73 4.16 4.24
CA GLN A 34 -14.31 2.92 4.74
C GLN A 34 -13.49 2.34 5.91
N PHE A 35 -12.18 2.27 5.77
CA PHE A 35 -11.29 1.82 6.84
C PHE A 35 -11.31 2.76 8.04
N VAL A 36 -11.31 4.07 7.81
CA VAL A 36 -11.41 5.05 8.90
C VAL A 36 -12.71 4.83 9.69
N MET A 37 -13.85 4.65 9.00
CA MET A 37 -15.13 4.39 9.68
C MET A 37 -15.09 3.12 10.52
N VAL A 38 -14.61 2.00 9.97
CA VAL A 38 -14.51 0.71 10.69
C VAL A 38 -13.55 0.79 11.88
N LEU A 39 -12.41 1.46 11.72
CA LEU A 39 -11.44 1.64 12.80
C LEU A 39 -11.98 2.57 13.90
N GLN A 40 -12.68 3.65 13.55
CA GLN A 40 -13.35 4.52 14.51
C GLN A 40 -14.46 3.79 15.28
N GLU A 41 -15.26 2.97 14.60
CA GLU A 41 -16.28 2.11 15.24
C GLU A 41 -15.63 1.12 16.22
N GLY A 42 -14.44 0.62 15.88
CA GLY A 42 -13.61 -0.20 16.76
C GLY A 42 -12.89 0.56 17.88
N GLY A 43 -13.13 1.87 18.04
CA GLY A 43 -12.59 2.66 19.14
C GLY A 43 -11.25 3.37 18.85
N VAL A 44 -10.72 3.31 17.63
CA VAL A 44 -9.55 4.11 17.24
C VAL A 44 -9.91 5.59 17.26
N ARG A 45 -9.10 6.40 17.95
CA ARG A 45 -9.41 7.80 18.21
C ARG A 45 -9.32 8.64 16.94
N THR A 46 -10.15 9.68 16.86
CA THR A 46 -10.14 10.62 15.72
C THR A 46 -8.79 11.35 15.63
N GLU A 47 -8.18 11.62 16.78
CA GLU A 47 -6.86 12.23 16.91
C GLU A 47 -5.78 11.40 16.22
N THR A 48 -5.84 10.08 16.32
CA THR A 48 -4.88 9.17 15.68
C THR A 48 -4.87 9.35 14.16
N PHE A 49 -6.04 9.46 13.51
CA PHE A 49 -6.12 9.72 12.06
C PHE A 49 -5.65 11.13 11.69
N ARG A 50 -5.89 12.11 12.56
CA ARG A 50 -5.44 13.49 12.37
C ARG A 50 -3.92 13.57 12.41
N GLU A 51 -3.29 12.91 13.38
CA GLU A 51 -1.83 12.83 13.52
C GLU A 51 -1.19 12.15 12.30
N LEU A 52 -1.73 11.02 11.84
CA LEU A 52 -1.24 10.35 10.63
C LEU A 52 -1.30 11.26 9.39
N ARG A 53 -2.38 12.02 9.28
CA ARG A 53 -2.56 12.97 8.18
C ARG A 53 -1.60 14.16 8.28
N GLU A 54 -1.39 14.69 9.48
CA GLU A 54 -0.41 15.74 9.73
C GLU A 54 1.01 15.28 9.40
N GLN A 55 1.39 14.06 9.81
CA GLN A 55 2.67 13.44 9.43
C GLN A 55 2.81 13.32 7.90
N ALA A 56 1.73 12.96 7.19
CA ALA A 56 1.74 12.90 5.73
C ALA A 56 1.94 14.30 5.09
N GLU A 57 1.33 15.34 5.67
CA GLU A 57 1.52 16.73 5.22
C GLU A 57 2.95 17.21 5.45
N VAL A 58 3.50 17.00 6.64
CA VAL A 58 4.90 17.33 6.98
C VAL A 58 5.86 16.64 6.01
N LYS A 59 5.66 15.34 5.76
CA LYS A 59 6.48 14.58 4.82
C LYS A 59 6.43 15.14 3.40
N ILE A 60 5.28 15.64 2.94
CA ILE A 60 5.18 16.31 1.63
C ILE A 60 6.02 17.59 1.62
N VAL A 61 5.92 18.41 2.67
CA VAL A 61 6.72 19.63 2.80
C VAL A 61 8.22 19.29 2.81
N ASP A 62 8.65 18.30 3.59
CA ASP A 62 10.05 17.88 3.64
C ASP A 62 10.59 17.38 2.30
N ILE A 63 9.75 16.71 1.51
CA ILE A 63 10.13 16.18 0.19
C ILE A 63 10.29 17.30 -0.83
N TYR A 64 9.30 18.21 -0.93
CA TYR A 64 9.23 19.17 -2.04
C TYR A 64 9.74 20.57 -1.67
N LEU A 65 9.72 20.93 -0.39
CA LEU A 65 10.09 22.24 0.14
C LEU A 65 11.08 22.09 1.31
N PRO A 66 12.21 21.37 1.14
CA PRO A 66 13.16 21.13 2.23
C PRO A 66 13.75 22.45 2.73
N GLU A 67 13.95 22.60 4.04
CA GLU A 67 14.49 23.84 4.64
C GLU A 67 15.89 24.23 4.14
N ALA A 68 16.72 23.24 3.78
CA ALA A 68 18.07 23.45 3.29
C ALA A 68 18.15 23.35 1.76
N PRO A 69 18.89 24.26 1.08
CA PRO A 69 19.15 24.13 -0.35
C PRO A 69 19.95 22.84 -0.67
N GLY A 70 19.86 22.36 -1.91
CA GLY A 70 20.52 21.13 -2.37
C GLY A 70 19.89 19.80 -1.94
N LYS A 71 18.88 19.78 -1.06
CA LYS A 71 18.17 18.56 -0.65
C LYS A 71 17.09 18.12 -1.66
N VAL A 72 17.46 17.96 -2.93
CA VAL A 72 16.52 17.65 -4.02
C VAL A 72 16.26 16.15 -4.23
N LEU A 73 17.10 15.27 -3.67
CA LEU A 73 16.99 13.82 -3.84
C LEU A 73 15.60 13.26 -3.47
N PRO A 74 14.97 13.63 -2.35
CA PRO A 74 13.64 13.11 -2.01
C PRO A 74 12.57 13.48 -3.06
N ALA A 75 12.63 14.71 -3.59
CA ALA A 75 11.73 15.17 -4.65
C ALA A 75 11.97 14.38 -5.95
N ILE A 76 13.23 14.16 -6.33
CA ILE A 76 13.60 13.36 -7.50
C ILE A 76 13.03 11.94 -7.37
N GLU A 77 13.22 11.29 -6.23
CA GLU A 77 12.71 9.94 -5.98
C GLU A 77 11.18 9.87 -5.97
N ALA A 78 10.51 10.90 -5.44
CA ALA A 78 9.05 10.98 -5.43
C ALA A 78 8.49 11.16 -6.85
N LEU A 79 9.05 12.08 -7.63
CA LEU A 79 8.68 12.31 -9.03
C LEU A 79 8.96 11.08 -9.90
N SER A 80 10.11 10.41 -9.71
CA SER A 80 10.45 9.18 -10.42
C SER A 80 9.40 8.08 -10.22
N ARG A 81 8.85 7.94 -9.00
CA ARG A 81 7.81 6.97 -8.68
C ARG A 81 6.47 7.31 -9.36
N GLU A 82 6.16 8.59 -9.52
CA GLU A 82 4.98 9.06 -10.23
C GLU A 82 5.08 8.73 -11.72
N THR A 83 6.23 9.03 -12.34
CA THR A 83 6.49 8.72 -13.75
C THR A 83 6.35 7.22 -14.03
N LYS A 84 6.92 6.36 -13.17
CA LYS A 84 6.81 4.90 -13.31
C LYS A 84 5.36 4.39 -13.26
N ARG A 85 4.52 4.98 -12.41
CA ARG A 85 3.09 4.63 -12.33
C ARG A 85 2.36 4.98 -13.63
N PHE A 86 2.64 6.15 -14.21
CA PHE A 86 2.07 6.56 -15.50
C PHE A 86 2.48 5.64 -16.65
N THR A 87 3.75 5.22 -16.73
CA THR A 87 4.23 4.27 -17.75
C THR A 87 3.63 2.87 -17.56
N SER A 88 3.49 2.39 -16.32
CA SER A 88 2.92 1.06 -16.03
C SER A 88 1.43 0.92 -16.34
N GLN A 89 0.69 2.04 -16.39
CA GLN A 89 -0.72 2.08 -16.78
C GLN A 89 -0.91 2.21 -18.31
N GLY A 90 0.15 2.15 -19.11
CA GLY A 90 0.08 2.24 -20.57
C GLY A 90 -0.36 3.61 -21.10
N ALA A 91 -0.34 4.65 -20.27
CA ALA A 91 -0.93 5.95 -20.59
C ALA A 91 -0.01 6.86 -21.41
N VAL A 92 1.32 6.76 -21.24
CA VAL A 92 2.32 7.54 -22.00
C VAL A 92 3.60 6.71 -22.15
N PRO A 93 4.14 6.49 -23.36
CA PRO A 93 5.47 5.92 -23.56
C PRO A 93 6.55 6.78 -22.87
N THR A 94 7.70 6.19 -22.53
CA THR A 94 8.89 7.00 -22.21
C THR A 94 9.11 8.01 -23.35
N PRO A 95 9.24 9.32 -23.07
CA PRO A 95 9.40 10.32 -24.11
C PRO A 95 10.57 9.92 -25.03
N ASP A 96 10.34 9.90 -26.34
CA ASP A 96 11.41 9.66 -27.31
C ASP A 96 12.41 10.83 -27.20
N PRO A 97 13.67 10.59 -26.82
CA PRO A 97 14.66 11.66 -26.68
C PRO A 97 14.92 12.42 -27.99
N SER A 98 14.55 11.83 -29.14
CA SER A 98 14.71 12.42 -30.46
C SER A 98 13.51 13.23 -30.95
N ASP A 99 12.35 13.15 -30.26
CA ASP A 99 11.15 13.91 -30.58
C ASP A 99 10.83 14.94 -29.47
N PRO A 100 11.12 16.24 -29.67
CA PRO A 100 10.88 17.28 -28.67
C PRO A 100 9.39 17.48 -28.35
N ASP A 101 8.48 17.07 -29.25
CA ASP A 101 7.02 17.21 -29.14
C ASP A 101 6.35 15.96 -28.55
N ALA A 102 7.13 14.93 -28.20
CA ALA A 102 6.59 13.73 -27.57
C ALA A 102 5.81 14.06 -26.28
N PRO A 103 4.67 13.38 -26.01
CA PRO A 103 3.89 13.60 -24.81
C PRO A 103 4.72 13.29 -23.56
N LYS A 104 4.83 14.27 -22.67
CA LYS A 104 5.61 14.18 -21.43
C LYS A 104 4.71 13.93 -20.23
N PRO A 105 5.15 13.13 -19.24
CA PRO A 105 4.40 12.96 -17.99
C PRO A 105 4.32 14.28 -17.21
N SER A 106 3.32 14.39 -16.33
CA SER A 106 3.20 15.55 -15.43
C SER A 106 4.48 15.71 -14.59
N ASN A 107 4.97 16.93 -14.46
CA ASN A 107 6.22 17.29 -13.76
C ASN A 107 7.50 16.69 -14.35
N PHE A 108 7.49 16.21 -15.60
CA PHE A 108 8.69 15.72 -16.29
C PHE A 108 9.82 16.76 -16.32
N GLU A 109 9.52 17.98 -16.74
CA GLU A 109 10.51 19.08 -16.81
C GLU A 109 11.10 19.41 -15.44
N LEU A 110 10.28 19.33 -14.39
CA LEU A 110 10.74 19.53 -13.01
C LEU A 110 11.70 18.41 -12.59
N HIS A 111 11.35 17.15 -12.89
CA HIS A 111 12.20 16.00 -12.58
C HIS A 111 13.56 16.08 -13.28
N GLU A 112 13.58 16.39 -14.58
CA GLU A 112 14.82 16.56 -15.36
C GLU A 112 15.67 17.74 -14.85
N ALA A 113 15.05 18.87 -14.52
CA ALA A 113 15.78 20.00 -13.96
C ALA A 113 16.45 19.66 -12.61
N LEU A 114 15.74 18.93 -11.73
CA LEU A 114 16.33 18.49 -10.47
C LEU A 114 17.49 17.51 -10.70
N LEU A 115 17.39 16.60 -11.68
CA LEU A 115 18.49 15.70 -12.07
C LEU A 115 19.70 16.45 -12.63
N ALA A 116 19.47 17.55 -13.36
CA ALA A 116 20.52 18.43 -13.86
C ALA A 116 21.20 19.27 -12.75
N GLY A 117 20.74 19.14 -11.50
CA GLY A 117 21.32 19.81 -10.34
C GLY A 117 20.70 21.15 -10.00
N PHE A 118 19.61 21.55 -10.67
CA PHE A 118 18.84 22.72 -10.26
C PHE A 118 18.11 22.43 -8.94
N ASP A 119 17.92 23.46 -8.13
CA ASP A 119 17.18 23.35 -6.88
C ASP A 119 16.26 24.57 -6.68
N ARG A 120 15.66 24.67 -5.48
CA ARG A 120 14.73 25.74 -5.13
C ARG A 120 15.34 27.16 -5.15
N THR A 121 16.67 27.31 -5.25
CA THR A 121 17.32 28.62 -5.36
C THR A 121 17.05 29.28 -6.70
N GLU A 122 16.80 28.49 -7.75
CA GLU A 122 16.32 28.96 -9.04
C GLU A 122 14.82 29.29 -8.93
N PRO A 123 14.38 30.56 -9.13
CA PRO A 123 13.00 30.98 -8.91
C PRO A 123 11.97 30.13 -9.65
N TYR A 124 12.24 29.77 -10.90
CA TYR A 124 11.33 28.94 -11.71
C TYR A 124 11.13 27.54 -11.08
N ILE A 125 12.22 26.91 -10.64
CA ILE A 125 12.18 25.57 -10.02
C ILE A 125 11.53 25.64 -8.64
N GLY A 126 11.85 26.67 -7.85
CA GLY A 126 11.22 26.91 -6.56
C GLY A 126 9.69 27.07 -6.66
N GLU A 127 9.20 27.80 -7.68
CA GLU A 127 7.77 27.94 -7.93
C GLU A 127 7.11 26.61 -8.33
N LYS A 128 7.75 25.84 -9.21
CA LYS A 128 7.25 24.51 -9.63
C LYS A 128 7.20 23.52 -8.47
N LEU A 129 8.22 23.48 -7.62
CA LEU A 129 8.25 22.66 -6.40
C LEU A 129 7.12 23.03 -5.45
N ARG A 130 6.89 24.34 -5.23
CA ARG A 130 5.79 24.83 -4.41
C ARG A 130 4.43 24.43 -4.97
N ALA A 131 4.19 24.64 -6.26
CA ALA A 131 2.95 24.23 -6.91
C ALA A 131 2.71 22.71 -6.79
N CYS A 132 3.78 21.90 -6.92
CA CYS A 132 3.69 20.46 -6.71
C CYS A 132 3.31 20.10 -5.27
N ALA A 133 3.94 20.76 -4.29
CA ALA A 133 3.63 20.56 -2.88
C ALA A 133 2.18 20.94 -2.57
N GLU A 134 1.72 22.11 -3.01
CA GLU A 134 0.35 22.60 -2.80
C GLU A 134 -0.70 21.64 -3.37
N LEU A 135 -0.50 21.13 -4.59
CA LEU A 135 -1.40 20.15 -5.19
C LEU A 135 -1.48 18.85 -4.38
N LYS A 136 -0.35 18.37 -3.85
CA LYS A 136 -0.30 17.14 -3.05
C LYS A 136 -0.90 17.34 -1.66
N LEU A 137 -0.59 18.46 -1.01
CA LEU A 137 -1.18 18.85 0.26
C LEU A 137 -2.71 18.98 0.12
N ARG A 138 -3.20 19.62 -0.94
CA ARG A 138 -4.65 19.71 -1.22
C ARG A 138 -5.30 18.33 -1.40
N ARG A 139 -4.61 17.36 -1.99
CA ARG A 139 -5.14 15.98 -2.10
C ARG A 139 -5.26 15.32 -0.73
N VAL A 140 -4.21 15.37 0.10
CA VAL A 140 -4.23 14.86 1.49
C VAL A 140 -5.32 15.55 2.33
N ARG A 141 -5.44 16.86 2.14
CA ARG A 141 -6.63 17.73 2.27
C ARG A 141 -8.01 17.11 2.28
N GLU A 142 -8.36 16.63 1.11
CA GLU A 142 -9.75 16.63 0.66
C GLU A 142 -10.19 15.25 0.21
N THR A 143 -9.28 14.48 -0.38
CA THR A 143 -9.66 13.34 -1.23
C THR A 143 -8.75 12.13 -1.09
N ALA A 144 -7.52 12.29 -0.61
CA ALA A 144 -6.57 11.19 -0.56
C ALA A 144 -6.79 10.29 0.66
N PRO A 145 -6.66 8.97 0.50
CA PRO A 145 -6.52 8.05 1.61
C PRO A 145 -5.35 8.44 2.54
N ILE A 146 -5.52 8.23 3.84
CA ILE A 146 -4.52 8.55 4.86
C ILE A 146 -3.43 7.46 4.84
N PRO A 147 -2.17 7.78 4.56
CA PRO A 147 -1.10 6.79 4.64
C PRO A 147 -0.77 6.43 6.09
N VAL A 148 -0.59 5.15 6.37
CA VAL A 148 -0.15 4.66 7.69
C VAL A 148 1.28 4.15 7.57
N PRO A 149 2.29 4.83 8.15
CA PRO A 149 3.70 4.44 8.00
C PRO A 149 3.96 2.97 8.37
N GLU A 150 3.42 2.53 9.51
CA GLU A 150 3.54 1.15 10.01
C GLU A 150 2.41 0.27 9.46
N SER A 151 2.34 0.19 8.12
CA SER A 151 1.39 -0.68 7.43
C SER A 151 1.91 -1.15 6.07
N VAL A 152 1.29 -2.21 5.57
CA VAL A 152 1.63 -2.80 4.27
C VAL A 152 0.39 -3.40 3.62
N SER A 153 0.32 -3.40 2.29
CA SER A 153 -0.68 -4.18 1.56
C SER A 153 -0.04 -5.36 0.83
N LEU A 154 -0.58 -6.55 1.08
CA LEU A 154 -0.08 -7.84 0.57
C LEU A 154 -1.22 -8.66 -0.04
N ALA A 155 -0.88 -9.57 -0.95
CA ALA A 155 -1.82 -10.62 -1.37
C ALA A 155 -1.96 -11.66 -0.26
N ILE A 156 -3.16 -12.22 -0.12
CA ILE A 156 -3.43 -13.24 0.89
C ILE A 156 -3.34 -14.63 0.28
N VAL A 157 -2.76 -15.57 1.03
CA VAL A 157 -2.52 -16.94 0.59
C VAL A 157 -2.88 -17.86 1.76
N PRO A 158 -3.57 -19.00 1.52
CA PRO A 158 -3.85 -19.95 2.58
C PRO A 158 -2.56 -20.65 3.00
N ASP A 159 -2.44 -20.97 4.29
CA ASP A 159 -1.31 -21.74 4.81
C ASP A 159 -1.16 -23.09 4.10
N PRO A 160 -0.09 -23.28 3.31
CA PRO A 160 0.13 -24.52 2.56
C PRO A 160 0.68 -25.65 3.44
N THR A 161 1.07 -25.35 4.68
CA THR A 161 1.63 -26.31 5.64
C THR A 161 0.58 -26.86 6.60
N GLU A 162 -0.55 -26.16 6.73
CA GLU A 162 -1.60 -26.42 7.72
C GLU A 162 -1.10 -26.39 9.18
N GLU A 163 0.08 -25.81 9.45
CA GLU A 163 0.67 -25.75 10.79
C GLU A 163 0.27 -24.48 11.55
N LEU A 164 -0.14 -23.42 10.84
CA LEU A 164 -0.45 -22.11 11.41
C LEU A 164 -1.78 -22.16 12.20
N PRO A 165 -1.80 -21.86 13.51
CA PRO A 165 -3.02 -21.93 14.32
C PRO A 165 -4.07 -20.88 13.92
N GLU A 166 -5.36 -21.14 14.22
CA GLU A 166 -6.43 -20.16 14.02
C GLU A 166 -6.10 -18.83 14.75
N GLY A 167 -6.40 -17.70 14.12
CA GLY A 167 -6.08 -16.36 14.64
C GLY A 167 -4.61 -15.95 14.49
N TYR A 168 -3.76 -16.80 13.89
CA TYR A 168 -2.39 -16.45 13.54
C TYR A 168 -2.22 -16.20 12.03
N VAL A 169 -1.31 -15.29 11.73
CA VAL A 169 -0.87 -14.96 10.38
C VAL A 169 0.65 -14.98 10.30
N PHE A 170 1.17 -15.24 9.10
CA PHE A 170 2.59 -15.17 8.83
C PHE A 170 2.85 -14.29 7.61
N PHE A 171 3.77 -13.34 7.71
CA PHE A 171 4.24 -12.59 6.57
C PHE A 171 5.67 -12.12 6.80
N GLN A 172 6.42 -12.02 5.71
CA GLN A 172 7.75 -11.44 5.69
C GLN A 172 7.80 -10.39 4.60
N ILE A 173 8.33 -9.24 4.96
CA ILE A 173 8.62 -8.14 4.06
C ILE A 173 10.03 -7.65 4.36
N ASP A 174 10.74 -7.28 3.31
CA ASP A 174 12.12 -6.79 3.41
C ASP A 174 12.24 -5.72 4.50
N GLY A 175 13.14 -5.95 5.47
CA GLY A 175 13.41 -5.04 6.58
C GLY A 175 12.55 -5.24 7.83
N ILE A 176 11.54 -6.13 7.83
CA ILE A 176 10.69 -6.42 9.01
C ILE A 176 10.73 -7.93 9.38
N ASP A 177 11.71 -8.67 8.87
CA ASP A 177 11.85 -10.11 9.10
C ASP A 177 11.83 -10.49 10.58
N ASN A 178 10.81 -11.26 10.96
CA ASN A 178 10.53 -11.72 12.32
C ASN A 178 10.40 -10.60 13.39
N ALA A 179 10.42 -9.32 13.01
CA ALA A 179 10.39 -8.18 13.93
C ALA A 179 9.02 -7.98 14.61
N LEU A 180 7.97 -8.49 13.98
CA LEU A 180 6.59 -8.44 14.48
C LEU A 180 6.17 -9.70 15.23
N LYS A 181 7.07 -10.67 15.46
CA LYS A 181 6.72 -11.95 16.08
C LYS A 181 5.97 -11.79 17.39
N GLY A 182 4.86 -12.51 17.52
CA GLY A 182 3.98 -12.48 18.68
C GLY A 182 3.16 -11.19 18.86
N LYS A 183 3.39 -10.16 18.05
CA LYS A 183 2.58 -8.93 18.09
C LYS A 183 1.23 -9.14 17.40
N GLU A 184 0.25 -8.38 17.85
CA GLU A 184 -1.03 -8.26 17.17
C GLU A 184 -0.93 -7.22 16.05
N VAL A 185 -1.68 -7.47 14.98
CA VAL A 185 -1.83 -6.59 13.82
C VAL A 185 -3.30 -6.54 13.43
N LEU A 186 -3.72 -5.45 12.79
CA LEU A 186 -5.04 -5.35 12.18
C LEU A 186 -4.95 -5.70 10.70
N VAL A 187 -5.91 -6.47 10.21
CA VAL A 187 -6.02 -6.87 8.80
C VAL A 187 -7.39 -6.44 8.30
N LEU A 188 -7.41 -5.69 7.20
CA LEU A 188 -8.62 -5.21 6.54
C LEU A 188 -8.55 -5.49 5.03
N ARG A 189 -9.67 -5.88 4.44
CA ARG A 189 -9.82 -6.01 2.99
C ARG A 189 -10.72 -4.90 2.45
N ASN A 190 -10.42 -4.41 1.25
CA ASN A 190 -11.32 -3.47 0.58
C ASN A 190 -12.41 -4.22 -0.21
N PRO A 191 -13.68 -3.81 -0.12
CA PRO A 191 -14.22 -2.81 0.80
C PRO A 191 -14.48 -3.38 2.21
N ALA A 192 -14.45 -2.52 3.23
CA ALA A 192 -14.83 -2.89 4.61
C ALA A 192 -15.99 -2.00 5.09
N TYR A 193 -17.02 -2.60 5.65
CA TYR A 193 -18.22 -1.88 6.08
C TYR A 193 -18.66 -2.21 7.50
N ARG A 194 -18.28 -3.37 8.02
CA ARG A 194 -18.65 -3.84 9.35
C ARG A 194 -17.42 -3.85 10.24
N LEU A 195 -17.63 -3.69 11.55
CA LEU A 195 -16.58 -3.92 12.54
C LEU A 195 -15.92 -5.30 12.40
N SER A 196 -16.69 -6.31 11.99
CA SER A 196 -16.20 -7.66 11.71
C SER A 196 -15.26 -7.74 10.50
N ASP A 197 -15.25 -6.77 9.60
CA ASP A 197 -14.38 -6.81 8.41
C ASP A 197 -12.93 -6.42 8.75
N CYS A 198 -12.68 -5.96 9.99
CA CYS A 198 -11.36 -5.76 10.56
C CYS A 198 -11.04 -6.88 11.54
N GLN A 199 -9.98 -7.64 11.24
CA GLN A 199 -9.52 -8.73 12.10
C GLN A 199 -8.25 -8.34 12.82
N LYS A 200 -8.23 -8.51 14.15
CA LYS A 200 -7.03 -8.44 14.96
C LYS A 200 -6.43 -9.85 15.02
N LEU A 201 -5.27 -10.02 14.40
CA LEU A 201 -4.60 -11.32 14.24
C LEU A 201 -3.18 -11.24 14.79
N ARG A 202 -2.62 -12.39 15.18
CA ARG A 202 -1.29 -12.44 15.79
C ARG A 202 -0.24 -12.93 14.80
N VAL A 203 0.88 -12.24 14.75
CA VAL A 203 1.99 -12.61 13.86
C VAL A 203 2.74 -13.80 14.44
N ALA A 204 2.88 -14.85 13.65
CA ALA A 204 3.61 -16.05 14.01
C ALA A 204 5.12 -15.81 14.09
N ASP A 205 5.79 -16.58 14.95
CA ASP A 205 7.25 -16.58 15.05
C ASP A 205 7.84 -17.43 13.92
N ALA A 206 8.61 -16.79 13.04
CA ALA A 206 9.22 -17.45 11.88
C ALA A 206 10.22 -18.56 12.26
N ASP A 207 10.73 -18.56 13.49
CA ASP A 207 11.59 -19.63 14.01
C ASP A 207 10.81 -20.91 14.30
N ARG A 208 9.51 -20.80 14.60
CA ARG A 208 8.63 -21.94 14.90
C ARG A 208 7.98 -22.54 13.65
N PHE A 209 7.90 -21.78 12.57
CA PHE A 209 7.30 -22.20 11.30
C PHE A 209 8.32 -22.10 10.16
N PRO A 210 9.42 -22.88 10.20
CA PRO A 210 10.51 -22.74 9.23
C PRO A 210 10.07 -23.03 7.79
N LYS A 211 9.02 -23.83 7.59
CA LYS A 211 8.44 -24.13 6.27
C LYS A 211 7.75 -22.93 5.62
N LEU A 212 7.36 -21.92 6.41
CA LEU A 212 6.73 -20.70 5.90
C LEU A 212 7.73 -19.61 5.50
N ARG A 213 9.01 -19.74 5.89
CA ARG A 213 10.07 -18.76 5.56
C ARG A 213 10.29 -18.47 4.07
N PRO A 214 10.10 -19.44 3.14
CA PRO A 214 10.23 -19.14 1.72
C PRO A 214 9.13 -18.20 1.18
N TYR A 215 8.04 -17.98 1.91
CA TYR A 215 6.93 -17.14 1.46
C TYR A 215 7.16 -15.68 1.85
N THR A 216 7.62 -14.89 0.87
CA THR A 216 7.82 -13.45 0.99
C THR A 216 6.76 -12.70 0.18
N ASP A 217 6.53 -11.41 0.51
CA ASP A 217 5.63 -10.50 -0.22
C ASP A 217 4.14 -10.92 -0.24
N VAL A 218 3.77 -11.85 0.65
CA VAL A 218 2.40 -12.36 0.84
C VAL A 218 2.06 -12.45 2.32
N LEU A 219 0.76 -12.42 2.62
CA LEU A 219 0.24 -12.76 3.94
C LEU A 219 -0.31 -14.18 3.92
N ILE A 220 0.37 -15.07 4.63
CA ILE A 220 -0.11 -16.42 4.88
C ILE A 220 -1.13 -16.39 6.01
N MET A 221 -2.33 -16.89 5.72
CA MET A 221 -3.44 -16.98 6.68
C MET A 221 -3.69 -18.43 7.09
N SER A 222 -4.04 -18.63 8.36
CA SER A 222 -4.41 -19.95 8.85
C SER A 222 -5.59 -20.53 8.07
N VAL A 223 -5.51 -21.83 7.79
CA VAL A 223 -6.62 -22.65 7.28
C VAL A 223 -7.30 -23.45 8.39
N GLN A 224 -6.83 -23.29 9.64
CA GLN A 224 -7.40 -23.93 10.81
C GLN A 224 -8.64 -23.17 11.29
N GLY A 225 -9.47 -23.85 12.10
CA GLY A 225 -10.68 -23.27 12.67
C GLY A 225 -11.96 -23.61 11.90
N THR A 226 -13.07 -22.99 12.30
CA THR A 226 -14.39 -23.26 11.72
C THR A 226 -14.71 -22.39 10.51
N MET A 227 -14.01 -21.26 10.35
CA MET A 227 -14.19 -20.29 9.28
C MET A 227 -12.82 -19.82 8.80
N ARG A 228 -12.67 -19.65 7.48
CA ARG A 228 -11.42 -19.18 6.88
C ARG A 228 -11.15 -17.73 7.27
N GLU A 229 -9.90 -17.38 7.56
CA GLU A 229 -9.56 -16.00 7.94
C GLU A 229 -9.93 -14.99 6.83
N ALA A 230 -9.73 -15.35 5.56
CA ALA A 230 -10.15 -14.52 4.42
C ALA A 230 -11.67 -14.25 4.41
N GLU A 231 -12.49 -15.25 4.78
CA GLU A 231 -13.95 -15.12 4.83
C GLU A 231 -14.38 -14.11 5.90
N ARG A 232 -13.65 -14.03 7.02
CA ARG A 232 -13.89 -13.02 8.06
C ARG A 232 -13.64 -11.59 7.59
N LEU A 233 -12.94 -11.39 6.47
CA LEU A 233 -12.61 -10.08 5.90
C LEU A 233 -13.61 -9.69 4.81
N GLY A 234 -14.89 -9.62 5.18
CA GLY A 234 -15.98 -9.26 4.28
C GLY A 234 -16.30 -10.34 3.24
N ASN A 235 -16.23 -11.62 3.60
CA ASN A 235 -16.39 -12.78 2.73
C ASN A 235 -15.32 -12.86 1.62
N GLY A 236 -14.05 -12.75 1.99
CA GLY A 236 -12.93 -12.90 1.06
C GLY A 236 -12.53 -14.34 0.81
N ASP A 237 -11.66 -14.50 -0.18
CA ASP A 237 -11.06 -15.77 -0.55
C ASP A 237 -9.58 -15.59 -0.94
N TYR A 238 -9.01 -16.53 -1.69
CA TYR A 238 -7.58 -16.55 -2.01
C TYR A 238 -7.31 -16.50 -3.53
N ASP A 239 -8.24 -15.97 -4.32
CA ASP A 239 -8.13 -15.94 -5.79
C ASP A 239 -7.28 -14.77 -6.36
N GLY A 240 -6.76 -13.92 -5.47
CA GLY A 240 -6.08 -12.67 -5.83
C GLY A 240 -6.34 -11.53 -4.86
N ASP A 241 -7.19 -11.77 -3.85
CA ASP A 241 -7.48 -10.83 -2.77
C ASP A 241 -6.22 -10.24 -2.12
N ARG A 242 -6.33 -8.95 -1.78
CA ARG A 242 -5.29 -8.18 -1.10
C ARG A 242 -5.85 -7.47 0.10
N VAL A 243 -5.05 -7.43 1.16
CA VAL A 243 -5.41 -6.80 2.43
C VAL A 243 -4.43 -5.72 2.80
N VAL A 244 -4.88 -4.78 3.63
CA VAL A 244 -4.02 -3.85 4.35
C VAL A 244 -3.79 -4.41 5.75
N ILE A 245 -2.51 -4.52 6.11
CA ILE A 245 -2.03 -4.94 7.42
C ILE A 245 -1.50 -3.70 8.12
N ILE A 246 -2.07 -3.37 9.27
CA ILE A 246 -1.62 -2.27 10.12
C ILE A 246 -0.93 -2.89 11.34
N TYR A 247 0.35 -2.55 11.51
CA TYR A 247 1.16 -2.99 12.64
C TYR A 247 1.62 -1.82 13.53
N ASP A 248 1.06 -0.63 13.31
CA ASP A 248 1.12 0.50 14.24
C ASP A 248 0.50 0.08 15.59
N GLN A 249 1.34 -0.02 16.62
CA GLN A 249 0.91 -0.56 17.90
C GLN A 249 -0.04 0.40 18.65
N THR A 250 -0.06 1.68 18.30
CA THR A 250 -1.04 2.64 18.85
C THR A 250 -2.43 2.33 18.30
N ILE A 251 -2.55 2.20 16.98
CA ILE A 251 -3.82 1.86 16.31
C ILE A 251 -4.30 0.48 16.73
N VAL A 252 -3.39 -0.51 16.77
CA VAL A 252 -3.71 -1.89 17.18
C VAL A 252 -4.22 -1.91 18.64
N ALA A 253 -3.59 -1.15 19.54
CA ALA A 253 -4.01 -1.11 20.95
C ALA A 253 -5.37 -0.43 21.14
N GLU A 254 -5.64 0.66 20.41
CA GLU A 254 -6.92 1.37 20.48
C GLU A 254 -8.08 0.56 19.90
N PHE A 255 -7.83 -0.23 18.86
CA PHE A 255 -8.86 -1.04 18.24
C PHE A 255 -9.32 -2.17 19.17
N SER A 256 -10.57 -2.12 19.60
CA SER A 256 -11.27 -3.20 20.27
C SER A 256 -12.47 -3.60 19.43
N LYS A 257 -12.64 -4.91 19.20
CA LYS A 257 -13.95 -5.39 18.79
C LYS A 257 -14.84 -5.13 20.00
N GLY A 258 -15.63 -4.05 19.97
CA GLY A 258 -16.58 -3.74 21.02
C GLY A 258 -17.32 -5.02 21.39
N HIS A 259 -17.49 -5.24 22.69
CA HIS A 259 -18.28 -6.34 23.24
C HIS A 259 -19.68 -6.23 22.61
N LEU A 260 -19.92 -6.92 21.49
CA LEU A 260 -21.25 -7.26 21.06
C LEU A 260 -21.67 -8.33 22.05
N ASP A 261 -22.21 -7.87 23.19
CA ASP A 261 -23.12 -8.68 23.99
C ASP A 261 -24.11 -9.32 23.00
N ILE A 262 -24.05 -10.64 22.98
CA ILE A 262 -24.87 -11.55 22.18
C ILE A 262 -26.35 -11.31 22.49
#